data_AF-A0AAD7TNA2-F1
#
_entry.id   AF-A0AAD7TNA2-F1
#
_cell.length_a   1.000
_cell.length_b   1.000
_cell.length_c   1.000
_cell.angle_alpha   90.00
_cell.angle_beta   90.00
_cell.angle_gamma   90.00
#
_symmetry.space_group_name_H-M   'P 1'
#
loop_
_entity.id
_entity.type
_entity.pdbx_description
1 polymer ?
#
loop_
_entity_poly.entity_id
_entity_poly.type
_entity_poly.pdbx_seq_one_letter_code
_entity_poly.pdbx_strand_id
1 'polypeptide(L)'
;MPHKHNPSTGTCEVVPANGELPCAQPGYREHPRLCNAHRKEYGRLTAAYKATSEEAEILYAAVRALERTIKALHAIDDVDDALEIGQKCLDAIEREIRERQDHHRRFFIELHNGHEQWIDSLRKKRVVVEKIISQLRLRHDELLLHGSSWELEQGIYADDWSRENSVEAVSAYPRTRSLNMAKSLGYTPPSSRFTTPSAKSVVLCVANELGDGVYCCTTRALPCGSLCTKHLYEYMANMTRFKRAAERCSGMSGDVRRILAKDIESAYQTSEDIWQDLDVVIRFGGALDQVSRCETESRRFPGMAFKPYERVVDRDAVYGLRNRLEKKHTSPQLLAYNTRHARTTDAQKPCMPTYREKESYTTPPPAPSDAGNGGSFVVFLLAAATAASLGMGVISSVALGGFVAWAF
;
A
#
# COMPACT_ATOMS: atom_id res chain seq x y z
N MET A 1 -24.87 -36.17 19.34
CA MET A 1 -24.40 -36.97 20.49
C MET A 1 -22.90 -36.77 20.62
N PRO A 2 -22.36 -36.40 21.79
CA PRO A 2 -20.91 -36.24 21.97
C PRO A 2 -20.23 -37.61 21.89
N HIS A 3 -19.33 -37.79 20.92
CA HIS A 3 -18.51 -38.99 20.84
C HIS A 3 -17.58 -39.06 22.05
N LYS A 4 -17.80 -40.03 22.95
CA LYS A 4 -16.84 -40.35 24.02
C LYS A 4 -15.60 -40.97 23.36
N HIS A 5 -14.59 -40.13 23.12
CA HIS A 5 -13.27 -40.62 22.72
C HIS A 5 -12.64 -41.34 23.91
N ASN A 6 -12.27 -42.61 23.75
CA ASN A 6 -11.49 -43.32 24.76
C ASN A 6 -10.17 -42.57 25.00
N PRO A 7 -9.80 -42.25 26.25
CA PRO A 7 -8.52 -41.64 26.54
C PRO A 7 -7.42 -42.62 26.12
N SER A 8 -6.51 -42.17 25.25
CA SER A 8 -5.24 -42.87 25.06
C SER A 8 -4.52 -42.89 26.40
N THR A 9 -3.93 -44.02 26.78
CA THR A 9 -3.27 -44.25 28.08
C THR A 9 -2.00 -43.40 28.32
N GLY A 10 -1.71 -42.41 27.46
CA GLY A 10 -0.55 -41.54 27.55
C GLY A 10 -0.83 -40.19 28.23
N THR A 11 0.18 -39.66 28.92
CA THR A 11 0.20 -38.27 29.41
C THR A 11 0.31 -37.28 28.24
N CYS A 12 -0.02 -36.02 28.50
CA CYS A 12 0.09 -34.94 27.52
C CYS A 12 1.57 -34.73 27.09
N GLU A 13 1.82 -34.72 25.78
CA GLU A 13 3.14 -34.58 25.14
C GLU A 13 3.50 -33.13 24.79
N VAL A 14 3.01 -32.16 25.58
CA VAL A 14 3.44 -30.78 25.39
C VAL A 14 4.89 -30.65 25.86
N VAL A 15 5.71 -29.93 25.12
CA VAL A 15 7.09 -29.62 25.51
C VAL A 15 7.06 -28.40 26.43
N PRO A 16 7.45 -28.51 27.71
CA PRO A 16 7.39 -27.38 28.65
C PRO A 16 8.27 -26.22 28.20
N ALA A 17 7.76 -24.99 28.28
CA ALA A 17 8.49 -23.79 27.92
C ALA A 17 9.08 -23.12 29.17
N ASN A 18 10.31 -22.61 29.10
CA ASN A 18 10.89 -21.70 30.11
C ASN A 18 10.67 -22.10 31.58
N GLY A 19 11.03 -23.32 31.96
CA GLY A 19 10.92 -23.78 33.36
C GLY A 19 9.50 -24.21 33.78
N GLU A 20 8.55 -24.30 32.86
CA GLU A 20 7.28 -24.98 33.10
C GLU A 20 7.51 -26.46 33.46
N LEU A 21 6.65 -26.99 34.33
CA LEU A 21 6.63 -28.41 34.66
C LEU A 21 5.92 -29.21 33.54
N PRO A 22 6.32 -30.48 33.32
CA PRO A 22 5.58 -31.38 32.43
C PRO A 22 4.10 -31.48 32.77
N CYS A 23 3.25 -31.53 31.75
CA CYS A 23 1.80 -31.62 31.94
C CYS A 23 1.39 -33.02 32.40
N ALA A 24 0.86 -33.13 33.63
CA ALA A 24 0.38 -34.40 34.19
C ALA A 24 -1.01 -34.83 33.66
N GLN A 25 -1.68 -34.00 32.87
CA GLN A 25 -3.03 -34.30 32.36
C GLN A 25 -2.98 -35.39 31.27
N PRO A 26 -4.01 -36.25 31.17
CA PRO A 26 -4.07 -37.24 30.10
C PRO A 26 -4.18 -36.58 28.73
N GLY A 27 -3.42 -37.09 27.76
CA GLY A 27 -3.48 -36.69 26.36
C GLY A 27 -4.57 -37.45 25.61
N TYR A 28 -5.08 -36.86 24.53
CA TYR A 28 -6.03 -37.51 23.63
C TYR A 28 -5.45 -37.57 22.20
N ARG A 29 -5.85 -38.58 21.41
CA ARG A 29 -5.37 -38.88 20.04
C ARG A 29 -3.92 -39.38 20.01
N GLU A 30 -3.41 -39.78 18.84
CA GLU A 30 -2.15 -40.51 18.73
C GLU A 30 -0.91 -39.63 18.57
N HIS A 31 -0.99 -38.45 17.92
CA HIS A 31 0.19 -37.58 17.75
C HIS A 31 -0.15 -36.13 17.32
N PRO A 32 0.39 -35.09 17.99
CA PRO A 32 0.89 -35.12 19.37
C PRO A 32 -0.27 -35.39 20.35
N ARG A 33 -0.01 -36.14 21.42
CA ARG A 33 -1.04 -36.45 22.44
C ARG A 33 -1.24 -35.25 23.35
N LEU A 34 -2.25 -34.43 23.07
CA LEU A 34 -2.48 -33.20 23.82
C LEU A 34 -3.73 -33.30 24.72
N CYS A 35 -3.64 -32.79 25.94
CA CYS A 35 -4.82 -32.57 26.79
C CYS A 35 -5.71 -31.47 26.20
N ASN A 36 -6.94 -31.31 26.70
CA ASN A 36 -7.89 -30.34 26.14
C ASN A 36 -7.39 -28.89 26.19
N ALA A 37 -6.61 -28.50 27.20
CA ALA A 37 -6.05 -27.16 27.31
C ALA A 37 -4.99 -26.92 26.23
N HIS A 38 -3.98 -27.79 26.12
CA HIS A 38 -2.92 -27.69 25.12
C HIS A 38 -3.42 -27.88 23.69
N ARG A 39 -4.52 -28.62 23.47
CA ARG A 39 -5.16 -28.71 22.15
C ARG A 39 -5.77 -27.37 21.71
N LYS A 40 -6.37 -26.60 22.63
CA LYS A 40 -6.86 -25.25 22.32
C LYS A 40 -5.70 -24.31 21.98
N GLU A 41 -4.61 -24.39 22.74
CA GLU A 41 -3.39 -23.64 22.46
C GLU A 41 -2.79 -23.99 21.09
N TYR A 42 -2.67 -25.29 20.79
CA TYR A 42 -2.25 -25.80 19.49
C TYR A 42 -3.07 -25.21 18.35
N GLY A 43 -4.41 -25.29 18.47
CA GLY A 43 -5.32 -24.72 17.48
C GLY A 43 -5.14 -23.22 17.29
N ARG A 44 -4.96 -22.46 18.39
CA ARG A 44 -4.73 -21.01 18.36
C ARG A 44 -3.41 -20.66 17.66
N LEU A 45 -2.31 -21.33 18.03
CA LEU A 45 -1.00 -21.09 17.42
C LEU A 45 -0.98 -21.54 15.95
N THR A 46 -1.68 -22.62 15.62
CA THR A 46 -1.90 -23.04 14.23
C THR A 46 -2.66 -22.01 13.41
N ALA A 47 -3.75 -21.48 13.96
CA ALA A 47 -4.52 -20.43 13.30
C ALA A 47 -3.67 -19.17 13.08
N ALA A 48 -2.87 -18.77 14.07
CA ALA A 48 -1.98 -17.62 13.98
C ALA A 48 -0.97 -17.76 12.83
N TYR A 49 -0.17 -18.83 12.80
CA TYR A 49 0.82 -18.96 11.72
C TYR A 49 0.16 -19.12 10.35
N LYS A 50 -1.03 -19.72 10.25
CA LYS A 50 -1.75 -19.84 8.96
C LYS A 50 -2.24 -18.49 8.44
N ALA A 51 -2.73 -17.62 9.31
CA ALA A 51 -3.11 -16.26 8.93
C ALA A 51 -1.88 -15.48 8.44
N THR A 52 -0.75 -15.59 9.15
CA THR A 52 0.52 -14.99 8.71
C THR A 52 1.01 -15.59 7.40
N SER A 53 0.88 -16.90 7.17
CA SER A 53 1.22 -17.55 5.90
C SER A 53 0.41 -16.96 4.74
N GLU A 54 -0.90 -16.78 4.91
CA GLU A 54 -1.76 -16.21 3.85
C GLU A 54 -1.34 -14.78 3.51
N GLU A 55 -1.11 -13.95 4.52
CA GLU A 55 -0.59 -12.59 4.34
C GLU A 55 0.77 -12.58 3.62
N ALA A 56 1.70 -13.44 4.06
CA ALA A 56 3.02 -13.57 3.46
C ALA A 56 2.96 -14.00 1.99
N GLU A 57 2.08 -14.93 1.61
CA GLU A 57 1.90 -15.35 0.22
C GLU A 57 1.36 -14.23 -0.67
N ILE A 58 0.36 -13.46 -0.19
CA ILE A 58 -0.20 -12.32 -0.94
C ILE A 58 0.90 -11.26 -1.19
N LEU A 59 1.63 -10.89 -0.14
CA LEU A 59 2.72 -9.93 -0.23
C LEU A 59 3.86 -10.45 -1.12
N TYR A 60 4.22 -11.72 -1.00
CA TYR A 60 5.25 -12.34 -1.81
C TYR A 60 4.87 -12.33 -3.30
N ALA A 61 3.62 -12.62 -3.64
CA ALA A 61 3.14 -12.52 -5.02
C ALA A 61 3.27 -11.08 -5.57
N ALA A 62 2.93 -10.06 -4.78
CA ALA A 62 3.10 -8.65 -5.16
C ALA A 62 4.58 -8.30 -5.38
N VAL A 63 5.47 -8.69 -4.47
CA VAL A 63 6.93 -8.47 -4.61
C VAL A 63 7.50 -9.19 -5.84
N ARG A 64 7.03 -10.40 -6.15
CA ARG A 64 7.44 -11.13 -7.35
C ARG A 64 6.98 -10.46 -8.65
N ALA A 65 5.84 -9.76 -8.63
CA ALA A 65 5.42 -8.95 -9.76
C ALA A 65 6.34 -7.74 -9.96
N LEU A 66 6.75 -7.09 -8.85
CA LEU A 66 7.67 -5.94 -8.87
C LEU A 66 9.02 -6.28 -9.50
N GLU A 67 9.57 -7.48 -9.27
CA GLU A 67 10.86 -7.93 -9.84
C GLU A 67 10.95 -7.69 -11.36
N ARG A 68 9.84 -7.84 -12.08
CA ARG A 68 9.77 -7.67 -13.54
C ARG A 68 9.68 -6.21 -13.98
N THR A 69 9.22 -5.32 -13.08
CA THR A 69 8.90 -3.93 -13.40
C THR A 69 9.84 -2.92 -12.75
N ILE A 70 10.82 -3.33 -11.93
CA ILE A 70 11.75 -2.42 -11.22
C ILE A 70 12.34 -1.37 -12.17
N LYS A 71 12.84 -1.78 -13.34
CA LYS A 71 13.48 -0.87 -14.31
C LYS A 71 12.50 0.12 -14.95
N ALA A 72 11.20 -0.19 -14.97
CA ALA A 72 10.15 0.66 -15.50
C ALA A 72 9.62 1.66 -14.46
N LEU A 73 10.08 1.59 -13.21
CA LEU A 73 9.78 2.61 -12.20
C LEU A 73 10.59 3.86 -12.49
N HIS A 74 9.89 4.98 -12.72
CA HIS A 74 10.48 6.27 -13.09
C HIS A 74 10.25 7.36 -12.05
N ALA A 75 9.30 7.18 -11.14
CA ALA A 75 9.04 8.13 -10.05
C ALA A 75 9.56 7.56 -8.73
N ILE A 76 10.15 8.43 -7.90
CA ILE A 76 10.67 8.07 -6.57
C ILE A 76 9.54 7.51 -5.70
N ASP A 77 8.39 8.19 -5.66
CA ASP A 77 7.20 7.73 -4.92
C ASP A 77 6.81 6.28 -5.28
N ASP A 78 6.88 5.92 -6.57
CA ASP A 78 6.52 4.56 -7.03
C ASP A 78 7.56 3.51 -6.55
N VAL A 79 8.83 3.91 -6.37
CA VAL A 79 9.88 3.05 -5.80
C VAL A 79 9.74 2.95 -4.28
N ASP A 80 9.37 4.02 -3.60
CA ASP A 80 9.13 4.04 -2.15
C ASP A 80 7.96 3.13 -1.76
N ASP A 81 6.83 3.22 -2.49
CA ASP A 81 5.69 2.32 -2.32
C ASP A 81 6.11 0.85 -2.51
N ALA A 82 6.95 0.58 -3.51
CA ALA A 82 7.48 -0.77 -3.79
C ALA A 82 8.42 -1.27 -2.68
N LEU A 83 9.24 -0.39 -2.11
CA LEU A 83 10.11 -0.69 -0.96
C LEU A 83 9.27 -1.01 0.27
N GLU A 84 8.21 -0.27 0.53
CA GLU A 84 7.29 -0.52 1.65
C GLU A 84 6.64 -1.91 1.52
N ILE A 85 6.15 -2.27 0.34
CA ILE A 85 5.58 -3.60 0.07
C ILE A 85 6.64 -4.69 0.30
N GLY A 86 7.87 -4.47 -0.19
CA GLY A 86 9.00 -5.37 0.03
C GLY A 86 9.28 -5.61 1.52
N GLN A 87 9.33 -4.54 2.31
CA GLN A 87 9.60 -4.62 3.75
C GLN A 87 8.47 -5.35 4.50
N LYS A 88 7.20 -5.04 4.20
CA LYS A 88 6.05 -5.76 4.78
C LYS A 88 6.10 -7.26 4.47
N CYS A 89 6.47 -7.63 3.24
CA CYS A 89 6.63 -9.03 2.85
C CYS A 89 7.73 -9.72 3.67
N LEU A 90 8.88 -9.06 3.83
CA LEU A 90 10.00 -9.56 4.62
C LEU A 90 9.58 -9.80 6.08
N ASP A 91 8.92 -8.82 6.70
CA ASP A 91 8.45 -8.90 8.08
C ASP A 91 7.43 -10.03 8.28
N ALA A 92 6.50 -10.20 7.33
CA ALA A 92 5.50 -11.27 7.36
C ALA A 92 6.15 -12.66 7.26
N ILE A 93 7.12 -12.85 6.36
CA ILE A 93 7.87 -14.11 6.23
C ILE A 93 8.64 -14.42 7.53
N GLU A 94 9.33 -13.42 8.10
CA GLU A 94 10.07 -13.63 9.35
C GLU A 94 9.15 -13.95 10.52
N ARG A 95 7.98 -13.30 10.60
CA ARG A 95 6.96 -13.61 11.60
C ARG A 95 6.45 -15.05 11.44
N GLU A 96 6.14 -15.49 10.22
CA GLU A 96 5.71 -16.88 9.96
C GLU A 96 6.76 -17.88 10.42
N ILE A 97 8.04 -17.66 10.08
CA ILE A 97 9.14 -18.53 10.49
C ILE A 97 9.18 -18.65 12.01
N ARG A 98 9.11 -17.52 12.75
CA ARG A 98 9.12 -17.52 14.21
C ARG A 98 7.90 -18.27 14.78
N GLU A 99 6.70 -17.97 14.31
CA GLU A 99 5.46 -18.59 14.80
C GLU A 99 5.43 -20.10 14.55
N ARG A 100 5.93 -20.56 13.40
CA ARG A 100 6.07 -21.99 13.09
C ARG A 100 7.09 -22.67 13.99
N GLN A 101 8.25 -22.05 14.20
CA GLN A 101 9.27 -22.56 15.12
C GLN A 101 8.76 -22.63 16.56
N ASP A 102 8.02 -21.61 17.03
CA ASP A 102 7.43 -21.58 18.36
C ASP A 102 6.38 -22.69 18.52
N HIS A 103 5.49 -22.82 17.55
CA HIS A 103 4.52 -23.91 17.51
C HIS A 103 5.20 -25.28 17.52
N HIS A 104 6.24 -25.46 16.70
CA HIS A 104 7.00 -26.71 16.65
C HIS A 104 7.62 -27.03 18.00
N ARG A 105 8.44 -26.11 18.53
CA ARG A 105 9.15 -26.27 19.81
C ARG A 105 8.21 -26.58 20.97
N ARG A 106 6.97 -26.08 20.92
CA ARG A 106 5.97 -26.28 21.98
C ARG A 106 5.30 -27.65 21.94
N PHE A 107 5.10 -28.24 20.76
CA PHE A 107 4.25 -29.44 20.61
C PHE A 107 4.97 -30.67 20.06
N PHE A 108 6.22 -30.55 19.63
CA PHE A 108 6.97 -31.63 19.02
C PHE A 108 8.39 -31.68 19.57
N ILE A 109 8.80 -32.87 20.00
CA ILE A 109 10.14 -33.12 20.54
C ILE A 109 11.17 -33.17 19.40
N GLU A 110 10.80 -33.79 18.28
CA GLU A 110 11.65 -33.94 17.10
C GLU A 110 11.18 -33.02 15.97
N LEU A 111 12.13 -32.45 15.21
CA LEU A 111 11.79 -31.76 13.98
C LEU A 111 11.34 -32.75 12.90
N HIS A 112 10.05 -32.73 12.58
CA HIS A 112 9.54 -33.40 11.39
C HIS A 112 10.16 -32.79 10.13
N ASN A 113 10.72 -33.64 9.26
CA ASN A 113 11.35 -33.24 8.00
C ASN A 113 10.48 -32.29 7.16
N GLY A 114 9.16 -32.47 7.15
CA GLY A 114 8.25 -31.58 6.40
C GLY A 114 8.21 -30.14 6.95
N HIS A 115 8.37 -29.97 8.26
CA HIS A 115 8.40 -28.64 8.88
C HIS A 115 9.70 -27.91 8.56
N GLU A 116 10.83 -28.62 8.62
CA GLU A 116 12.14 -28.08 8.21
C GLU A 116 12.15 -27.64 6.75
N GLN A 117 11.66 -28.51 5.86
CA GLN A 117 11.55 -28.19 4.43
C GLN A 117 10.68 -26.95 4.18
N TRP A 118 9.59 -26.80 4.93
CA TRP A 118 8.75 -25.59 4.82
C TRP A 118 9.49 -24.34 5.29
N ILE A 119 10.13 -24.36 6.47
CA ILE A 119 10.93 -23.24 6.98
C ILE A 119 12.05 -22.89 5.98
N ASP A 120 12.72 -23.88 5.41
CA ASP A 120 13.77 -23.65 4.41
C ASP A 120 13.21 -23.03 3.12
N SER A 121 11.99 -23.40 2.73
CA SER A 121 11.30 -22.73 1.62
C SER A 121 11.03 -21.25 1.92
N LEU A 122 10.61 -20.91 3.14
CA LEU A 122 10.40 -19.54 3.58
C LEU A 122 11.70 -18.75 3.63
N ARG A 123 12.80 -19.36 4.11
CA ARG A 123 14.15 -18.76 4.07
C ARG A 123 14.60 -18.44 2.65
N LYS A 124 14.31 -19.31 1.68
CA LYS A 124 14.59 -19.04 0.26
C LYS A 124 13.75 -17.87 -0.25
N LYS A 125 12.45 -17.81 0.07
CA LYS A 125 11.58 -16.67 -0.28
C LYS A 125 12.12 -15.37 0.33
N ARG A 126 12.54 -15.39 1.59
CA ARG A 126 13.18 -14.25 2.27
C ARG A 126 14.38 -13.71 1.48
N VAL A 127 15.32 -14.56 1.09
CA VAL A 127 16.51 -14.15 0.31
C VAL A 127 16.12 -13.52 -1.02
N VAL A 128 15.08 -14.03 -1.68
CA VAL A 128 14.55 -13.45 -2.92
C VAL A 128 13.99 -12.04 -2.68
N VAL A 129 13.20 -11.85 -1.62
CA VAL A 129 12.63 -10.55 -1.25
C VAL A 129 13.74 -9.54 -0.91
N GLU A 130 14.74 -9.93 -0.11
CA GLU A 130 15.90 -9.08 0.24
C GLU A 130 16.67 -8.62 -1.02
N LYS A 131 16.84 -9.52 -2.00
CA LYS A 131 17.46 -9.18 -3.28
C LYS A 131 16.64 -8.13 -4.04
N ILE A 132 15.31 -8.29 -4.10
CA ILE A 132 14.41 -7.34 -4.78
C ILE A 132 14.43 -5.98 -4.08
N ILE A 133 14.38 -5.94 -2.75
CA ILE A 133 14.52 -4.70 -1.97
C ILE A 133 15.86 -4.02 -2.30
N SER A 134 16.95 -4.78 -2.38
CA SER A 134 18.27 -4.23 -2.73
C SER A 134 18.28 -3.62 -4.13
N GLN A 135 17.61 -4.26 -5.11
CA GLN A 135 17.46 -3.71 -6.46
C GLN A 135 16.59 -2.44 -6.48
N LEU A 136 15.52 -2.40 -5.68
CA LEU A 136 14.69 -1.20 -5.54
C LEU A 136 15.46 -0.05 -4.90
N ARG A 137 16.31 -0.31 -3.89
CA ARG A 137 17.21 0.71 -3.31
C ARG A 137 18.19 1.26 -4.33
N LEU A 138 18.84 0.39 -5.11
CA LEU A 138 19.70 0.83 -6.21
C LEU A 138 18.93 1.70 -7.21
N ARG A 139 17.70 1.29 -7.57
CA ARG A 139 16.85 2.08 -8.46
C ARG A 139 16.47 3.43 -7.88
N HIS A 140 16.17 3.47 -6.59
CA HIS A 140 15.89 4.71 -5.87
C HIS A 140 17.08 5.67 -5.92
N ASP A 141 18.29 5.17 -5.62
CA ASP A 141 19.52 5.97 -5.68
C ASP A 141 19.83 6.45 -7.11
N GLU A 142 19.64 5.61 -8.12
CA GLU A 142 19.73 6.01 -9.53
C GLU A 142 18.77 7.16 -9.85
N LEU A 143 17.52 7.08 -9.38
CA LEU A 143 16.52 8.13 -9.63
C LEU A 143 16.83 9.42 -8.86
N LEU A 144 17.50 9.37 -7.71
CA LEU A 144 17.97 10.57 -7.01
C LEU A 144 19.15 11.22 -7.73
N LEU A 145 20.13 10.42 -8.17
CA LEU A 145 21.30 10.91 -8.89
C LEU A 145 20.93 11.45 -10.28
N HIS A 146 20.12 10.71 -11.03
CA HIS A 146 19.65 11.14 -12.37
C HIS A 146 18.48 12.11 -12.31
N GLY A 147 17.68 12.09 -11.26
CA GLY A 147 16.67 13.12 -10.92
C GLY A 147 17.30 14.50 -10.91
N SER A 148 18.45 14.60 -10.23
CA SER A 148 19.26 15.82 -10.19
C SER A 148 19.86 16.14 -11.57
N SER A 149 20.25 15.12 -12.35
CA SER A 149 20.87 15.30 -13.66
C SER A 149 19.90 15.73 -14.76
N TRP A 150 18.65 15.25 -14.81
CA TRP A 150 17.68 15.73 -15.80
C TRP A 150 17.21 17.15 -15.45
N GLU A 151 17.11 17.50 -14.17
CA GLU A 151 16.86 18.87 -13.72
C GLU A 151 18.05 19.80 -14.04
N LEU A 152 19.29 19.33 -13.86
CA LEU A 152 20.50 20.06 -14.28
C LEU A 152 20.65 20.15 -15.80
N GLU A 153 20.42 19.08 -16.56
CA GLU A 153 20.50 19.10 -18.02
C GLU A 153 19.39 19.97 -18.61
N GLN A 154 18.17 19.97 -18.04
CA GLN A 154 17.16 20.95 -18.41
C GLN A 154 17.53 22.38 -18.02
N GLY A 155 18.22 22.56 -16.89
CA GLY A 155 18.78 23.86 -16.49
C GLY A 155 19.85 24.36 -17.45
N ILE A 156 20.82 23.52 -17.80
CA ILE A 156 21.93 23.85 -18.72
C ILE A 156 21.40 24.09 -20.14
N TYR A 157 20.45 23.27 -20.62
CA TYR A 157 19.83 23.49 -21.93
C TYR A 157 18.97 24.77 -21.97
N ALA A 158 18.32 25.13 -20.86
CA ALA A 158 17.61 26.41 -20.74
C ALA A 158 18.57 27.61 -20.67
N ASP A 159 19.73 27.47 -20.05
CA ASP A 159 20.77 28.50 -19.96
C ASP A 159 21.50 28.71 -21.29
N ASP A 160 21.93 27.65 -21.99
CA ASP A 160 22.60 27.76 -23.29
C ASP A 160 21.63 28.32 -24.36
N TRP A 161 20.36 27.91 -24.33
CA TRP A 161 19.32 28.49 -25.18
C TRP A 161 19.02 29.96 -24.86
N SER A 162 19.10 30.36 -23.59
CA SER A 162 18.99 31.77 -23.18
C SER A 162 20.24 32.58 -23.59
N ARG A 163 21.42 31.96 -23.61
CA ARG A 163 22.66 32.57 -24.10
C ARG A 163 22.63 32.78 -25.61
N GLU A 164 22.18 31.80 -26.39
CA GLU A 164 22.05 31.97 -27.85
C GLU A 164 21.00 33.03 -28.21
N ASN A 165 19.86 33.08 -27.52
CA ASN A 165 18.84 34.11 -27.78
C ASN A 165 19.22 35.51 -27.25
N SER A 166 20.05 35.62 -26.20
CA SER A 166 20.51 36.93 -25.70
C SER A 166 21.59 37.56 -26.59
N VAL A 167 22.42 36.76 -27.25
CA VAL A 167 23.40 37.26 -28.24
C VAL A 167 22.71 37.83 -29.49
N GLU A 168 21.57 37.28 -29.91
CA GLU A 168 20.74 37.88 -30.97
C GLU A 168 20.06 39.19 -30.53
N ALA A 169 19.69 39.32 -29.25
CA ALA A 169 19.03 40.52 -28.73
C ALA A 169 19.96 41.73 -28.59
N VAL A 170 21.26 41.52 -28.34
CA VAL A 170 22.24 42.62 -28.18
C VAL A 170 22.70 43.22 -29.53
N SER A 171 22.46 42.54 -30.65
CA SER A 171 22.69 43.10 -31.99
C SER A 171 21.59 44.06 -32.45
N ALA A 172 20.45 44.08 -31.74
CA ALA A 172 19.39 45.06 -31.95
C ALA A 172 19.62 46.33 -31.12
N TYR A 173 20.67 47.08 -31.45
CA TYR A 173 20.85 48.44 -30.92
C TYR A 173 19.60 49.28 -31.22
N PRO A 174 18.93 49.86 -30.22
CA PRO A 174 17.87 50.81 -30.47
C PRO A 174 18.50 52.10 -31.02
N ARG A 175 18.28 52.38 -32.31
CA ARG A 175 18.28 53.77 -32.78
C ARG A 175 17.21 54.50 -31.97
N THR A 176 17.63 55.20 -30.93
CA THR A 176 16.84 56.23 -30.26
C THR A 176 16.58 57.36 -31.25
N ARG A 177 15.58 57.16 -32.10
CA ARG A 177 15.03 58.23 -32.92
C ARG A 177 14.15 59.06 -32.00
N SER A 178 14.78 60.10 -31.47
CA SER A 178 14.14 61.30 -30.90
C SER A 178 12.94 61.67 -31.78
N LEU A 179 11.73 61.45 -31.26
CA LEU A 179 10.50 62.02 -31.79
C LEU A 179 10.11 63.14 -30.84
N ASN A 180 10.57 64.34 -31.16
CA ASN A 180 9.89 65.57 -30.79
C ASN A 180 9.97 66.55 -31.95
N MET A 181 8.79 67.08 -32.29
CA MET A 181 8.52 68.23 -33.15
C MET A 181 8.73 68.05 -34.66
N ALA A 182 7.61 67.88 -35.38
CA ALA A 182 7.16 68.89 -36.33
C ALA A 182 5.73 68.57 -36.81
N LYS A 183 4.77 69.33 -36.28
CA LYS A 183 3.53 69.66 -36.98
C LYS A 183 3.90 70.43 -38.25
N SER A 184 3.06 70.27 -39.27
CA SER A 184 3.00 71.08 -40.50
C SER A 184 4.00 70.71 -41.60
N LEU A 185 3.54 69.92 -42.56
CA LEU A 185 3.30 70.38 -43.94
C LEU A 185 2.70 69.23 -44.75
N GLY A 186 1.66 69.53 -45.52
CA GLY A 186 0.94 68.56 -46.34
C GLY A 186 1.84 67.98 -47.43
N TYR A 187 2.20 66.72 -47.27
CA TYR A 187 2.83 65.93 -48.32
C TYR A 187 2.20 64.54 -48.29
N THR A 188 1.36 64.22 -49.27
CA THR A 188 0.90 62.85 -49.53
C THR A 188 2.04 62.09 -50.21
N PRO A 189 2.68 61.11 -49.56
CA PRO A 189 3.71 60.33 -50.22
C PRO A 189 3.09 59.31 -51.19
N PRO A 190 3.79 58.99 -52.28
CA PRO A 190 3.31 58.01 -53.26
C PRO A 190 3.26 56.61 -52.63
N SER A 191 2.20 55.89 -52.98
CA SER A 191 1.92 54.49 -52.67
C SER A 191 3.16 53.60 -52.88
N SER A 192 3.92 53.39 -51.81
CA SER A 192 5.12 52.58 -51.81
C SER A 192 4.82 51.24 -51.14
N ARG A 193 4.70 50.19 -51.97
CA ARG A 193 4.45 48.80 -51.55
C ARG A 193 5.72 48.13 -51.01
N PHE A 194 6.41 48.75 -50.06
CA PHE A 194 7.44 48.05 -49.29
C PHE A 194 6.77 47.35 -48.11
N THR A 195 6.47 46.07 -48.30
CA THR A 195 6.25 45.13 -47.20
C THR A 195 7.52 45.09 -46.36
N THR A 196 7.60 45.91 -45.32
CA THR A 196 8.56 45.72 -44.23
C THR A 196 8.40 44.29 -43.73
N PRO A 197 9.47 43.49 -43.60
CA PRO A 197 9.38 42.15 -43.03
C PRO A 197 8.76 42.30 -41.64
N SER A 198 7.52 41.82 -41.51
CA SER A 198 6.74 41.86 -40.28
C SER A 198 7.62 41.31 -39.18
N ALA A 199 8.06 42.17 -38.25
CA ALA A 199 8.84 41.76 -37.09
C ALA A 199 8.03 40.64 -36.41
N LYS A 200 8.52 39.40 -36.50
CA LYS A 200 7.84 38.25 -35.92
C LYS A 200 7.80 38.51 -34.42
N SER A 201 6.62 38.81 -33.87
CA SER A 201 6.44 39.04 -32.44
C SER A 201 6.93 37.81 -31.68
N VAL A 202 8.00 37.97 -30.91
CA VAL A 202 8.48 36.90 -30.03
C VAL A 202 7.47 36.77 -28.89
N VAL A 203 6.74 35.65 -28.86
CA VAL A 203 5.81 35.34 -27.77
C VAL A 203 6.63 34.84 -26.58
N LEU A 204 6.48 35.49 -25.43
CA LEU A 204 7.13 35.08 -24.17
C LEU A 204 6.25 34.08 -23.43
N CYS A 205 6.89 33.27 -22.59
CA CYS A 205 6.22 32.33 -21.70
C CYS A 205 5.31 33.08 -20.73
N VAL A 206 4.08 32.59 -20.55
CA VAL A 206 3.09 33.21 -19.65
C VAL A 206 3.11 32.63 -18.23
N ALA A 207 4.00 31.69 -17.95
CA ALA A 207 4.07 31.06 -16.62
C ALA A 207 4.50 32.06 -15.55
N ASN A 208 3.86 31.99 -14.38
CA ASN A 208 4.25 32.75 -13.19
C ASN A 208 5.23 31.93 -12.34
N GLU A 209 6.31 32.55 -11.89
CA GLU A 209 7.25 31.93 -10.95
C GLU A 209 6.65 31.83 -9.54
N LEU A 210 7.08 30.82 -8.76
CA LEU A 210 6.68 30.66 -7.36
C LEU A 210 7.41 31.70 -6.51
N GLY A 211 6.68 32.74 -6.08
CA GLY A 211 7.16 33.73 -5.12
C GLY A 211 6.06 34.70 -4.73
N ASP A 212 6.29 35.52 -3.70
CA ASP A 212 5.35 36.55 -3.23
C ASP A 212 5.13 37.70 -4.25
N GLY A 213 5.80 37.63 -5.42
CA GLY A 213 5.62 38.53 -6.54
C GLY A 213 5.23 37.78 -7.82
N VAL A 214 4.33 38.37 -8.61
CA VAL A 214 3.93 37.84 -9.92
C VAL A 214 5.04 38.16 -10.94
N TYR A 215 6.08 37.33 -10.96
CA TYR A 215 7.11 37.39 -12.00
C TYR A 215 6.74 36.45 -13.13
N CYS A 216 6.56 37.01 -14.34
CA CYS A 216 6.35 36.21 -15.54
C CYS A 216 7.70 35.67 -16.03
N CYS A 217 7.70 34.41 -16.45
CA CYS A 217 8.84 33.79 -17.11
C CYS A 217 9.25 34.59 -18.35
N THR A 218 10.50 35.03 -18.41
CA THR A 218 11.03 35.82 -19.53
C THR A 218 11.51 34.96 -20.71
N THR A 219 11.48 33.63 -20.57
CA THR A 219 11.88 32.69 -21.63
C THR A 219 10.88 32.72 -22.78
N ARG A 220 11.37 32.58 -24.02
CA ARG A 220 10.53 32.46 -25.21
C ARG A 220 9.59 31.25 -25.12
N ALA A 221 8.31 31.45 -25.46
CA ALA A 221 7.35 30.36 -25.53
C ALA A 221 7.61 29.46 -26.76
N LEU A 222 7.15 28.22 -26.68
CA LEU A 222 7.19 27.30 -27.83
C LEU A 222 6.34 27.84 -29.00
N PRO A 223 6.71 27.55 -30.27
CA PRO A 223 6.02 28.09 -31.45
C PRO A 223 4.50 27.82 -31.50
N CYS A 224 4.02 26.79 -30.79
CA CYS A 224 2.63 26.36 -30.75
C CYS A 224 1.97 26.53 -29.38
N GLY A 225 2.61 27.22 -28.43
CA GLY A 225 2.13 27.26 -27.04
C GLY A 225 2.40 28.58 -26.33
N SER A 226 1.81 28.72 -25.15
CA SER A 226 2.02 29.86 -24.24
C SER A 226 3.13 29.62 -23.22
N LEU A 227 3.66 28.39 -23.14
CA LEU A 227 4.70 27.99 -22.18
C LEU A 227 6.03 27.76 -22.89
N CYS A 228 7.14 28.02 -22.20
CA CYS A 228 8.44 27.48 -22.58
C CYS A 228 8.51 25.98 -22.25
N THR A 229 9.51 25.28 -22.81
CA THR A 229 9.69 23.82 -22.64
C THR A 229 9.70 23.38 -21.17
N LYS A 230 10.45 24.09 -20.32
CA LYS A 230 10.53 23.80 -18.87
C LYS A 230 9.15 23.84 -18.21
N HIS A 231 8.44 24.96 -18.36
CA HIS A 231 7.12 25.13 -17.75
C HIS A 231 6.05 24.19 -18.34
N LEU A 232 6.20 23.76 -19.60
CA LEU A 232 5.36 22.72 -20.17
C LEU A 232 5.56 21.37 -19.46
N TYR A 233 6.82 20.97 -19.20
CA TYR A 233 7.11 19.75 -18.45
C TYR A 233 6.63 19.83 -17.00
N GLU A 234 6.86 20.96 -16.31
CA GLU A 234 6.34 21.18 -14.95
C GLU A 234 4.81 21.06 -14.92
N TYR A 235 4.12 21.66 -15.90
CA TYR A 235 2.68 21.52 -16.05
C TYR A 235 2.25 20.06 -16.25
N MET A 236 2.90 19.32 -17.15
CA MET A 236 2.59 17.91 -17.41
C MET A 236 2.83 17.02 -16.17
N ALA A 237 3.93 17.25 -15.44
CA ALA A 237 4.23 16.55 -14.20
C ALA A 237 3.17 16.87 -13.13
N ASN A 238 2.79 18.14 -12.98
CA ASN A 238 1.73 18.56 -12.07
C ASN A 238 0.37 17.94 -12.44
N MET A 239 0.01 17.89 -13.72
CA MET A 239 -1.22 17.24 -14.19
C MET A 239 -1.23 15.73 -13.91
N THR A 240 -0.08 15.07 -13.99
CA THR A 240 0.05 13.64 -13.65
C THR A 240 -0.15 13.41 -12.16
N ARG A 241 0.48 14.24 -11.31
CA ARG A 241 0.28 14.23 -9.84
C ARG A 241 -1.18 14.49 -9.48
N PHE A 242 -1.79 15.49 -10.10
CA PHE A 242 -3.21 15.83 -9.93
C PHE A 242 -4.13 14.64 -10.26
N LYS A 243 -3.95 14.00 -11.41
CA LYS A 243 -4.77 12.84 -11.83
C LYS A 243 -4.66 11.69 -10.83
N ARG A 244 -3.45 11.32 -10.41
CA ARG A 244 -3.25 10.27 -9.40
C ARG A 244 -3.94 10.60 -8.07
N ALA A 245 -3.81 11.85 -7.60
CA ALA A 245 -4.46 12.28 -6.36
C ALA A 245 -6.00 12.30 -6.48
N ALA A 246 -6.52 12.72 -7.63
CA ALA A 246 -7.95 12.72 -7.95
C ALA A 246 -8.53 11.29 -8.07
N GLU A 247 -7.77 10.34 -8.64
CA GLU A 247 -8.14 8.93 -8.69
C GLU A 247 -8.17 8.31 -7.29
N ARG A 248 -7.18 8.59 -6.43
CA ARG A 248 -7.18 8.19 -5.02
C ARG A 248 -8.39 8.73 -4.27
N CYS A 249 -8.73 10.02 -4.46
CA CYS A 249 -9.94 10.61 -3.89
C CYS A 249 -11.19 9.85 -4.38
N SER A 250 -11.32 9.66 -5.69
CA SER A 250 -12.48 8.99 -6.28
C SER A 250 -12.65 7.57 -5.71
N GLY A 251 -11.57 6.81 -5.60
CA GLY A 251 -11.55 5.44 -5.06
C GLY A 251 -12.01 5.35 -3.60
N MET A 252 -11.63 6.30 -2.74
CA MET A 252 -11.99 6.32 -1.31
C MET A 252 -13.31 7.07 -1.02
N SER A 253 -13.85 7.81 -1.99
CA SER A 253 -15.01 8.69 -1.78
C SER A 253 -16.29 7.97 -1.33
N GLY A 254 -16.47 6.70 -1.70
CA GLY A 254 -17.58 5.86 -1.26
C GLY A 254 -17.48 5.50 0.21
N ASP A 255 -16.29 5.13 0.66
CA ASP A 255 -16.01 4.75 2.05
C ASP A 255 -16.17 5.95 2.97
N VAL A 256 -15.62 7.10 2.60
CA VAL A 256 -15.75 8.34 3.37
C VAL A 256 -17.21 8.78 3.48
N ARG A 257 -18.01 8.69 2.40
CA ARG A 257 -19.46 8.97 2.47
C ARG A 257 -20.19 8.03 3.42
N ARG A 258 -19.85 6.73 3.40
CA ARG A 258 -20.41 5.75 4.32
C ARG A 258 -20.03 6.08 5.76
N ILE A 259 -18.80 6.48 6.03
CA ILE A 259 -18.34 6.88 7.38
C ILE A 259 -19.03 8.17 7.83
N LEU A 260 -19.15 9.18 6.95
CA LEU A 260 -19.86 10.43 7.23
C LEU A 260 -21.34 10.21 7.60
N ALA A 261 -21.97 9.19 7.02
CA ALA A 261 -23.36 8.83 7.31
C ALA A 261 -23.53 8.05 8.63
N LYS A 262 -22.45 7.56 9.23
CA LYS A 262 -22.50 6.90 10.55
C LYS A 262 -22.73 7.94 11.65
N ASP A 263 -23.63 7.63 12.57
CA ASP A 263 -23.66 8.31 13.85
C ASP A 263 -22.48 7.82 14.71
N ILE A 264 -21.43 8.62 14.79
CA ILE A 264 -20.16 8.27 15.47
C ILE A 264 -20.39 7.88 16.93
N GLU A 265 -21.41 8.42 17.58
CA GLU A 265 -21.64 8.11 19.00
C GLU A 265 -22.15 6.69 19.21
N SER A 266 -22.97 6.17 18.28
CA SER A 266 -23.62 4.86 18.39
C SER A 266 -23.03 3.77 17.49
N ALA A 267 -22.37 4.14 16.39
CA ALA A 267 -21.90 3.20 15.38
C ALA A 267 -20.62 2.44 15.76
N TYR A 268 -19.83 2.95 16.71
CA TYR A 268 -18.56 2.35 17.10
C TYR A 268 -18.64 1.70 18.47
N GLN A 269 -18.54 0.37 18.50
CA GLN A 269 -18.53 -0.42 19.74
C GLN A 269 -17.10 -0.75 20.19
N THR A 270 -16.12 -0.70 19.27
CA THR A 270 -14.73 -1.03 19.56
C THR A 270 -13.78 0.07 19.08
N SER A 271 -12.57 0.11 19.66
CA SER A 271 -11.52 1.04 19.20
C SER A 271 -10.95 0.67 17.84
N GLU A 272 -10.99 -0.61 17.47
CA GLU A 272 -10.45 -1.11 16.21
C GLU A 272 -11.26 -0.55 15.02
N ASP A 273 -12.59 -0.58 15.12
CA ASP A 273 -13.47 -0.03 14.10
C ASP A 273 -13.23 1.48 13.87
N ILE A 274 -12.93 2.22 14.95
CA ILE A 274 -12.61 3.65 14.86
C ILE A 274 -11.27 3.87 14.15
N TRP A 275 -10.25 3.05 14.44
CA TRP A 275 -8.94 3.18 13.80
C TRP A 275 -8.99 2.90 12.30
N GLN A 276 -9.73 1.86 11.89
CA GLN A 276 -9.89 1.52 10.48
C GLN A 276 -10.56 2.67 9.71
N ASP A 277 -11.66 3.22 10.25
CA ASP A 277 -12.35 4.34 9.61
C ASP A 277 -11.53 5.66 9.69
N LEU A 278 -10.78 5.88 10.78
CA LEU A 278 -9.90 7.03 10.91
C LEU A 278 -8.76 6.99 9.89
N ASP A 279 -8.16 5.84 9.67
CA ASP A 279 -7.12 5.64 8.66
C ASP A 279 -7.62 5.97 7.24
N VAL A 280 -8.83 5.50 6.88
CA VAL A 280 -9.47 5.85 5.60
C VAL A 280 -9.67 7.37 5.48
N VAL A 281 -10.15 8.02 6.53
CA VAL A 281 -10.37 9.49 6.54
C VAL A 281 -9.06 10.27 6.44
N ILE A 282 -7.99 9.83 7.12
CA ILE A 282 -6.66 10.45 7.03
C ILE A 282 -6.09 10.32 5.62
N ARG A 283 -6.13 9.12 5.02
CA ARG A 283 -5.65 8.90 3.65
C ARG A 283 -6.44 9.72 2.64
N PHE A 284 -7.76 9.82 2.79
CA PHE A 284 -8.59 10.68 1.94
C PHE A 284 -8.26 12.17 2.10
N GLY A 285 -8.09 12.64 3.34
CA GLY A 285 -7.68 14.02 3.63
C GLY A 285 -6.33 14.36 2.97
N GLY A 286 -5.35 13.47 3.07
CA GLY A 286 -4.05 13.64 2.40
C GLY A 286 -4.16 13.71 0.87
N ALA A 287 -5.04 12.90 0.27
CA ALA A 287 -5.29 12.96 -1.17
C ALA A 287 -5.97 14.29 -1.57
N LEU A 288 -6.92 14.81 -0.79
CA LEU A 288 -7.53 16.12 -1.01
C LEU A 288 -6.51 17.26 -0.91
N ASP A 289 -5.59 17.19 0.06
CA ASP A 289 -4.51 18.17 0.20
C ASP A 289 -3.60 18.18 -1.03
N GLN A 290 -3.26 17.00 -1.56
CA GLN A 290 -2.47 16.89 -2.79
C GLN A 290 -3.21 17.45 -4.00
N VAL A 291 -4.52 17.17 -4.15
CA VAL A 291 -5.35 17.79 -5.19
C VAL A 291 -5.30 19.31 -5.07
N SER A 292 -5.58 19.86 -3.88
CA SER A 292 -5.58 21.31 -3.63
C SER A 292 -4.22 21.97 -3.91
N ARG A 293 -3.12 21.27 -3.60
CA ARG A 293 -1.77 21.73 -3.92
C ARG A 293 -1.54 21.79 -5.42
N CYS A 294 -1.89 20.72 -6.14
CA CYS A 294 -1.76 20.66 -7.60
C CYS A 294 -2.66 21.69 -8.31
N GLU A 295 -3.87 21.96 -7.78
CA GLU A 295 -4.75 23.03 -8.28
C GLU A 295 -4.09 24.40 -8.13
N THR A 296 -3.44 24.64 -6.98
CA THR A 296 -2.72 25.90 -6.72
C THR A 296 -1.50 26.05 -7.62
N GLU A 297 -0.70 24.99 -7.76
CA GLU A 297 0.43 24.95 -8.69
C GLU A 297 -0.01 25.18 -10.14
N SER A 298 -1.19 24.67 -10.54
CA SER A 298 -1.71 24.83 -11.90
C SER A 298 -2.05 26.27 -12.26
N ARG A 299 -2.38 27.12 -11.28
CA ARG A 299 -2.68 28.55 -11.52
C ARG A 299 -1.48 29.33 -12.03
N ARG A 300 -0.26 28.77 -11.90
CA ARG A 300 0.96 29.34 -12.46
C ARG A 300 1.01 29.27 -13.98
N PHE A 301 0.16 28.48 -14.63
CA PHE A 301 0.18 28.25 -16.08
C PHE A 301 -1.08 28.83 -16.74
N PRO A 302 -1.20 30.17 -16.86
CA PRO A 302 -2.39 30.78 -17.42
C PRO A 302 -2.59 30.38 -18.89
N GLY A 303 -3.86 30.25 -19.28
CA GLY A 303 -4.25 29.82 -20.63
C GLY A 303 -4.24 28.31 -20.84
N MET A 304 -3.72 27.51 -19.91
CA MET A 304 -3.90 26.06 -19.91
C MET A 304 -5.27 25.72 -19.31
N ALA A 305 -6.05 24.91 -20.03
CA ALA A 305 -7.35 24.46 -19.55
C ALA A 305 -7.18 23.47 -18.40
N PHE A 306 -7.21 23.99 -17.17
CA PHE A 306 -7.29 23.18 -15.96
C PHE A 306 -8.75 23.00 -15.58
N LYS A 307 -9.26 21.76 -15.68
CA LYS A 307 -10.60 21.44 -15.16
C LYS A 307 -10.46 21.19 -13.66
N PRO A 308 -11.09 22.02 -12.79
CA PRO A 308 -11.06 21.79 -11.35
C PRO A 308 -11.56 20.38 -11.03
N TYR A 309 -11.01 19.77 -9.99
CA TYR A 309 -11.54 18.50 -9.52
C TYR A 309 -12.96 18.73 -9.01
N GLU A 310 -13.94 18.07 -9.61
CA GLU A 310 -15.32 18.13 -9.14
C GLU A 310 -15.40 17.38 -7.83
N ARG A 311 -15.47 18.14 -6.73
CA ARG A 311 -15.38 17.59 -5.38
C ARG A 311 -16.63 16.78 -5.07
N VAL A 312 -16.45 15.47 -4.89
CA VAL A 312 -17.53 14.54 -4.49
C VAL A 312 -17.88 14.67 -3.01
N VAL A 313 -16.93 15.13 -2.18
CA VAL A 313 -17.07 15.29 -0.73
C VAL A 313 -16.50 16.63 -0.31
N ASP A 314 -17.22 17.33 0.58
CA ASP A 314 -16.78 18.60 1.13
C ASP A 314 -15.53 18.45 2.01
N ARG A 315 -14.55 19.34 1.81
CA ARG A 315 -13.24 19.27 2.48
C ARG A 315 -13.39 19.47 3.99
N ASP A 316 -14.18 20.45 4.42
CA ASP A 316 -14.34 20.79 5.83
C ASP A 316 -15.10 19.68 6.58
N ALA A 317 -16.05 19.03 5.92
CA ALA A 317 -16.73 17.84 6.44
C ALA A 317 -15.74 16.69 6.75
N VAL A 318 -14.72 16.47 5.91
CA VAL A 318 -13.70 15.41 6.12
C VAL A 318 -12.83 15.72 7.33
N TYR A 319 -12.30 16.93 7.46
CA TYR A 319 -11.49 17.30 8.62
C TYR A 319 -12.33 17.33 9.91
N GLY A 320 -13.58 17.77 9.83
CA GLY A 320 -14.53 17.68 10.94
C GLY A 320 -14.79 16.24 11.36
N LEU A 321 -14.94 15.32 10.40
CA LEU A 321 -15.06 13.89 10.68
C LEU A 321 -13.81 13.33 11.36
N ARG A 322 -12.61 13.64 10.84
CA ARG A 322 -11.33 13.25 11.46
C ARG A 322 -11.27 13.65 12.92
N ASN A 323 -11.53 14.93 13.22
CA ASN A 323 -11.49 15.45 14.59
C ASN A 323 -12.50 14.75 15.51
N ARG A 324 -13.69 14.41 15.02
CA ARG A 324 -14.70 13.67 15.79
C ARG A 324 -14.25 12.23 16.08
N LEU A 325 -13.66 11.53 15.11
CA LEU A 325 -13.14 10.18 15.29
C LEU A 325 -11.95 10.17 16.27
N GLU A 326 -11.00 11.10 16.14
CA GLU A 326 -9.87 11.25 17.07
C GLU A 326 -10.35 11.53 18.51
N LYS A 327 -11.35 12.42 18.66
CA LYS A 327 -11.97 12.72 19.97
C LYS A 327 -12.70 11.52 20.55
N LYS A 328 -13.42 10.75 19.74
CA LYS A 328 -14.13 9.54 20.18
C LYS A 328 -13.14 8.45 20.60
N HIS A 329 -12.06 8.27 19.84
CA HIS A 329 -10.99 7.33 20.15
C HIS A 329 -10.33 7.66 21.51
N THR A 330 -10.07 8.94 21.77
CA THR A 330 -9.47 9.42 23.02
C THR A 330 -10.47 9.54 24.18
N SER A 331 -11.75 9.20 23.96
CA SER A 331 -12.78 9.31 25.00
C SER A 331 -12.52 8.34 26.16
N PRO A 332 -12.55 8.81 27.43
CA PRO A 332 -12.40 7.97 28.61
C PRO A 332 -13.38 6.80 28.67
N GLN A 333 -14.57 6.95 28.08
CA GLN A 333 -15.59 5.90 28.05
C GLN A 333 -15.16 4.70 27.19
N LEU A 334 -14.54 4.96 26.04
CA LEU A 334 -14.07 3.92 25.13
C LEU A 334 -12.84 3.21 25.70
N LEU A 335 -11.92 3.98 26.30
CA LEU A 335 -10.78 3.44 27.04
C LEU A 335 -11.23 2.56 28.22
N ALA A 336 -12.24 3.00 28.98
CA ALA A 336 -12.81 2.22 30.07
C ALA A 336 -13.53 0.95 29.58
N TYR A 337 -14.23 1.01 28.46
CA TYR A 337 -14.86 -0.17 27.83
C TYR A 337 -13.80 -1.21 27.43
N ASN A 338 -12.77 -0.79 26.70
CA ASN A 338 -11.66 -1.69 26.29
C ASN A 338 -10.93 -2.28 27.51
N THR A 339 -10.70 -1.48 28.55
CA THR A 339 -10.07 -1.95 29.79
C THR A 339 -10.94 -2.99 30.51
N ARG A 340 -12.26 -2.79 30.56
CA ARG A 340 -13.18 -3.79 31.13
C ARG A 340 -13.22 -5.06 30.30
N HIS A 341 -13.27 -4.92 28.97
CA HIS A 341 -13.32 -6.06 28.07
C HIS A 341 -12.04 -6.91 28.18
N ALA A 342 -10.87 -6.26 28.21
CA ALA A 342 -9.59 -6.93 28.43
C ALA A 342 -9.55 -7.69 29.77
N ARG A 343 -10.09 -7.09 30.85
CA ARG A 343 -10.19 -7.75 32.15
C ARG A 343 -11.17 -8.93 32.15
N THR A 344 -12.30 -8.85 31.44
CA THR A 344 -13.24 -9.96 31.35
C THR A 344 -12.72 -11.12 30.52
N THR A 345 -11.94 -10.85 29.45
CA THR A 345 -11.29 -11.91 28.68
C THR A 345 -10.21 -12.64 29.48
N ASP A 346 -9.54 -11.94 30.41
CA ASP A 346 -8.59 -12.58 31.33
C ASP A 346 -9.30 -13.31 32.49
N ALA A 347 -10.39 -12.75 33.02
CA ALA A 347 -11.13 -13.34 34.14
C ALA A 347 -12.00 -14.54 33.75
N GLN A 348 -12.36 -14.71 32.47
CA GLN A 348 -13.09 -15.88 31.97
C GLN A 348 -12.20 -17.11 31.70
N LYS A 349 -10.90 -17.06 32.01
CA LYS A 349 -10.13 -18.30 32.22
C LYS A 349 -10.61 -18.94 33.53
N PRO A 350 -11.36 -20.06 33.51
CA PRO A 350 -11.87 -20.66 34.73
C PRO A 350 -10.67 -21.17 35.54
N CYS A 351 -10.46 -20.64 36.74
CA CYS A 351 -9.76 -21.37 37.79
C CYS A 351 -10.58 -22.63 38.09
N MET A 352 -10.24 -23.73 37.43
CA MET A 352 -10.84 -25.03 37.72
C MET A 352 -10.56 -25.38 39.19
N PRO A 353 -11.60 -25.64 40.01
CA PRO A 353 -11.41 -26.12 41.37
C PRO A 353 -10.74 -27.49 41.31
N THR A 354 -9.71 -27.67 42.14
CA THR A 354 -8.99 -28.93 42.34
C THR A 354 -9.95 -29.97 42.93
N TYR A 355 -10.60 -30.75 42.06
CA TYR A 355 -11.42 -31.89 42.49
C TYR A 355 -10.51 -33.00 43.03
N ARG A 356 -10.70 -33.31 44.31
CA ARG A 356 -10.08 -34.42 45.04
C ARG A 356 -10.86 -35.69 44.73
N GLU A 357 -10.35 -36.50 43.82
CA GLU A 357 -11.00 -37.75 43.39
C GLU A 357 -10.74 -38.90 44.37
N LYS A 358 -11.82 -39.57 44.79
CA LYS A 358 -11.80 -40.85 45.51
C LYS A 358 -11.78 -41.98 44.48
N GLU A 359 -10.82 -42.87 44.63
CA GLU A 359 -10.70 -44.10 43.85
C GLU A 359 -11.82 -45.10 44.18
N SER A 360 -12.48 -45.64 43.16
CA SER A 360 -13.17 -46.92 43.26
C SER A 360 -13.05 -47.70 41.95
N TYR A 361 -12.31 -48.80 42.02
CA TYR A 361 -12.12 -49.80 40.98
C TYR A 361 -13.45 -50.53 40.65
N THR A 362 -13.76 -50.71 39.36
CA THR A 362 -14.47 -51.93 38.90
C THR A 362 -14.23 -52.22 37.41
N THR A 363 -14.13 -53.52 37.14
CA THR A 363 -13.75 -54.33 35.96
C THR A 363 -14.60 -54.12 34.67
N PRO A 364 -14.06 -54.46 33.46
CA PRO A 364 -14.77 -54.31 32.18
C PRO A 364 -15.44 -55.61 31.69
N PRO A 365 -16.50 -55.53 30.85
CA PRO A 365 -17.02 -56.65 30.07
C PRO A 365 -16.52 -56.64 28.60
N PRO A 366 -16.69 -57.76 27.86
CA PRO A 366 -15.98 -58.03 26.61
C PRO A 366 -16.63 -57.40 25.36
N ALA A 367 -15.80 -57.30 24.33
CA ALA A 367 -16.08 -56.75 23.00
C ALA A 367 -17.13 -57.54 22.19
N PRO A 368 -17.72 -56.89 21.18
CA PRO A 368 -17.96 -57.62 19.94
C PRO A 368 -17.59 -56.82 18.66
N SER A 369 -16.89 -57.55 17.78
CA SER A 369 -17.07 -57.68 16.32
C SER A 369 -17.32 -56.45 15.43
N ASP A 370 -16.32 -56.23 14.57
CA ASP A 370 -16.40 -55.95 13.12
C ASP A 370 -17.78 -55.79 12.46
N ALA A 371 -17.99 -54.66 11.80
CA ALA A 371 -18.60 -54.57 10.47
C ALA A 371 -18.33 -53.18 9.88
N GLY A 372 -17.70 -53.13 8.71
CA GLY A 372 -17.33 -51.89 8.03
C GLY A 372 -18.48 -51.16 7.36
N ASN A 373 -18.16 -49.98 6.80
CA ASN A 373 -18.70 -49.55 5.51
C ASN A 373 -17.96 -48.30 5.03
N GLY A 374 -17.58 -48.33 3.75
CA GLY A 374 -17.01 -47.19 3.03
C GLY A 374 -18.06 -46.13 2.73
N GLY A 375 -17.62 -44.89 2.66
CA GLY A 375 -18.42 -43.74 2.26
C GLY A 375 -17.56 -42.75 1.50
N SER A 376 -17.66 -42.82 0.17
CA SER A 376 -17.11 -41.87 -0.79
C SER A 376 -17.69 -40.46 -0.57
N PHE A 377 -16.85 -39.43 -0.51
CA PHE A 377 -17.29 -38.03 -0.48
C PHE A 377 -16.75 -37.29 -1.71
N VAL A 378 -17.68 -36.89 -2.57
CA VAL A 378 -17.51 -35.95 -3.68
C VAL A 378 -18.07 -34.61 -3.23
N VAL A 379 -17.27 -33.54 -3.18
CA VAL A 379 -17.80 -32.15 -3.18
C VAL A 379 -16.87 -31.19 -3.93
N PHE A 380 -17.37 -30.78 -5.11
CA PHE A 380 -17.36 -29.48 -5.80
C PHE A 380 -16.22 -28.46 -5.61
N LEU A 381 -15.49 -28.23 -6.71
CA LEU A 381 -14.78 -27.00 -7.04
C LEU A 381 -15.77 -25.96 -7.62
N LEU A 382 -15.75 -24.75 -7.06
CA LEU A 382 -16.41 -23.57 -7.65
C LEU A 382 -15.31 -22.59 -8.07
N ALA A 383 -15.03 -22.56 -9.37
CA ALA A 383 -14.24 -21.52 -10.02
C ALA A 383 -15.21 -20.51 -10.64
N ALA A 384 -15.10 -19.24 -10.25
CA ALA A 384 -15.73 -18.13 -10.95
C ALA A 384 -14.64 -17.32 -11.66
N ALA A 385 -14.78 -17.25 -12.97
CA ALA A 385 -13.94 -16.51 -13.90
C ALA A 385 -14.37 -15.04 -13.97
N THR A 386 -13.39 -14.15 -14.09
CA THR A 386 -13.56 -12.87 -14.80
C THR A 386 -12.33 -12.64 -15.66
N ALA A 387 -12.49 -12.87 -16.97
CA ALA A 387 -11.55 -12.46 -18.00
C ALA A 387 -12.31 -11.74 -19.11
N ALA A 388 -11.95 -10.47 -19.33
CA ALA A 388 -11.95 -9.70 -20.58
C ALA A 388 -11.46 -8.31 -20.18
N SER A 389 -10.43 -7.69 -20.78
CA SER A 389 -10.02 -7.68 -22.17
C SER A 389 -8.60 -7.10 -22.30
N LEU A 390 -7.72 -7.71 -23.10
CA LEU A 390 -6.96 -7.06 -24.18
C LEU A 390 -6.10 -8.11 -24.91
N GLY A 391 -5.96 -7.89 -26.21
CA GLY A 391 -5.58 -8.87 -27.22
C GLY A 391 -4.14 -9.39 -27.16
N MET A 392 -4.03 -10.66 -27.55
CA MET A 392 -3.05 -11.26 -28.45
C MET A 392 -1.55 -11.14 -28.09
N GLY A 393 -1.02 -12.27 -27.62
CA GLY A 393 0.41 -12.58 -27.61
C GLY A 393 0.64 -14.01 -27.15
N VAL A 394 0.55 -14.96 -28.08
CA VAL A 394 0.84 -16.38 -27.86
C VAL A 394 2.35 -16.55 -27.60
N ILE A 395 2.77 -17.15 -26.48
CA ILE A 395 4.01 -17.96 -26.33
C ILE A 395 3.78 -18.98 -25.20
N SER A 396 4.32 -20.17 -25.43
CA SER A 396 4.08 -21.48 -24.82
C SER A 396 4.42 -21.68 -23.34
N SER A 397 3.61 -22.56 -22.74
CA SER A 397 3.95 -23.67 -21.80
C SER A 397 5.18 -23.57 -20.91
N VAL A 398 4.97 -23.44 -19.59
CA VAL A 398 5.80 -24.08 -18.55
C VAL A 398 4.89 -24.58 -17.41
N ALA A 399 5.20 -25.80 -16.95
CA ALA A 399 4.43 -26.66 -16.07
C ALA A 399 4.04 -26.05 -14.71
N LEU A 400 2.78 -26.24 -14.32
CA LEU A 400 2.30 -26.09 -12.94
C LEU A 400 2.62 -27.39 -12.18
N GLY A 401 3.54 -27.29 -11.21
CA GLY A 401 3.75 -28.33 -10.20
C GLY A 401 2.58 -28.33 -9.21
N GLY A 402 1.87 -29.45 -9.14
CA GLY A 402 0.77 -29.66 -8.20
C GLY A 402 1.27 -29.74 -6.75
N PHE A 403 0.64 -28.97 -5.86
CA PHE A 403 0.78 -29.14 -4.42
C PHE A 403 -0.29 -30.11 -3.92
N VAL A 404 0.19 -31.21 -3.34
CA VAL A 404 -0.61 -32.18 -2.60
C VAL A 404 -0.99 -31.54 -1.26
N ALA A 405 -2.29 -31.42 -1.00
CA ALA A 405 -2.80 -31.03 0.31
C ALA A 405 -2.55 -32.18 1.30
N TRP A 406 -1.57 -32.00 2.18
CA TRP A 406 -1.38 -32.88 3.34
C TRP A 406 -2.33 -32.43 4.44
N ALA A 407 -3.38 -33.21 4.66
CA ALA A 407 -4.23 -33.11 5.84
C ALA A 407 -3.51 -33.77 7.02
N PHE A 408 -3.28 -32.99 8.08
CA PHE A 408 -2.93 -33.46 9.42
C PHE A 408 -4.17 -33.39 10.31
#